data_AF-A0A9P3CXC0-F1
#
_entry.id   AF-A0A9P3CXC0-F1
#
_cell.length_a   1.000
_cell.length_b   1.000
_cell.length_c   1.000
_cell.angle_alpha   90.00
_cell.angle_beta   90.00
_cell.angle_gamma   90.00
#
_symmetry.space_group_name_H-M   'P 1'
#
loop_
_entity.id
_entity.type
_entity.pdbx_description
1 polymer ?
#
loop_
_entity_poly.entity_id
_entity_poly.type
_entity_poly.pdbx_seq_one_letter_code
_entity_poly.pdbx_strand_id
1 'polypeptide(L)'
;MGDIYQLLKPKKGYAYTKEQIIDASLVNLPIPTGKKLKGNSRVIGDVDEETFKIIVDTIISLCSRFNLEYQEMAYTLLICLAESGFNPDAAAGTTSASGLAQYTRSTADAFKARSKSILGFEIDMSGTNVFDANIGCYGVLVAFLFNKNLALKWGFKPNDDKYWQLIYMLHHDGPGYYEDDRGKERALRFKWRKDAIDTYERVFKKNLLLLTALLKQKVETKLKLTDHEGKAIENKNYIIATVKSPDRKKPTHLSMNRNEKKEINVVFGKTNSNGESSPVHSRIGDEIITLLLPDNFKKLINTKSAGNYVVKKGDTLEKIAKRNGTSVEQLAKDNNLK
;
A
#
# COMPACT_ATOMS: atom_id res chain seq x y z
N MET A 1 -11.27 18.62 -13.54
CA MET A 1 -10.56 18.18 -12.32
C MET A 1 -9.47 17.22 -12.75
N GLY A 2 -8.24 17.40 -12.25
CA GLY A 2 -7.14 16.49 -12.57
C GLY A 2 -7.20 15.18 -11.78
N ASP A 3 -6.53 14.13 -12.28
CA ASP A 3 -6.41 12.84 -11.61
C ASP A 3 -5.30 12.83 -10.53
N ILE A 4 -5.14 11.70 -9.84
CA ILE A 4 -4.11 11.54 -8.80
C ILE A 4 -2.69 11.72 -9.34
N TYR A 5 -2.40 11.29 -10.58
CA TYR A 5 -1.07 11.35 -11.15
C TYR A 5 -0.70 12.77 -11.54
N GLN A 6 -1.67 13.56 -12.03
CA GLN A 6 -1.48 14.98 -12.28
C GLN A 6 -1.18 15.75 -11.00
N LEU A 7 -1.87 15.43 -9.89
CA LEU A 7 -1.61 16.05 -8.59
C LEU A 7 -0.25 15.66 -8.01
N LEU A 8 0.15 14.40 -8.19
CA LEU A 8 1.39 13.82 -7.67
C LEU A 8 2.59 13.98 -8.62
N LYS A 9 2.40 14.57 -9.80
CA LYS A 9 3.42 14.65 -10.84
C LYS A 9 4.70 15.28 -10.27
N PRO A 10 5.82 14.55 -10.23
CA PRO A 10 7.03 15.06 -9.61
C PRO A 10 7.63 16.18 -10.45
N LYS A 11 8.33 17.08 -9.76
CA LYS A 11 9.16 18.10 -10.40
C LYS A 11 10.61 17.78 -10.09
N LYS A 12 11.44 17.71 -11.13
CA LYS A 12 12.88 17.55 -10.98
C LYS A 12 13.45 18.68 -10.13
N GLY A 13 14.16 18.31 -9.07
CA GLY A 13 14.89 19.23 -8.20
C GLY A 13 16.25 19.66 -8.79
N TYR A 14 17.10 20.19 -7.93
CA TYR A 14 18.46 20.58 -8.29
C TYR A 14 19.45 19.46 -7.97
N ALA A 15 20.44 19.28 -8.84
CA ALA A 15 21.58 18.42 -8.53
C ALA A 15 22.46 19.07 -7.46
N TYR A 16 23.07 18.25 -6.61
CA TYR A 16 24.07 18.71 -5.65
C TYR A 16 25.38 19.07 -6.37
N THR A 17 26.05 20.12 -5.91
CA THR A 17 27.41 20.45 -6.39
C THR A 17 28.44 19.52 -5.78
N LYS A 18 29.66 19.47 -6.34
CA LYS A 18 30.74 18.62 -5.83
C LYS A 18 31.08 18.93 -4.37
N GLU A 19 31.01 20.19 -4.00
CA GLU A 19 31.32 20.69 -2.64
C GLU A 19 30.24 20.32 -1.62
N GLN A 20 29.01 20.06 -2.07
CA GLN A 20 27.91 19.62 -1.22
C GLN A 20 27.89 18.10 -0.99
N ILE A 21 28.55 17.34 -1.85
CA ILE A 21 28.54 15.88 -1.80
C ILE A 21 29.57 15.40 -0.78
N ILE A 22 29.08 14.79 0.31
CA ILE A 22 29.93 14.18 1.33
C ILE A 22 30.26 12.72 0.98
N ASP A 23 31.33 12.18 1.55
CA ASP A 23 31.79 10.80 1.28
C ASP A 23 30.74 9.73 1.61
N ALA A 24 29.87 9.97 2.60
CA ALA A 24 28.82 9.04 2.97
C ALA A 24 27.63 9.02 1.97
N SER A 25 27.56 9.99 1.06
CA SER A 25 26.50 10.10 0.06
C SER A 25 26.58 8.99 -0.97
N LEU A 26 25.41 8.61 -1.50
CA LEU A 26 25.30 7.63 -2.57
C LEU A 26 25.08 8.27 -3.95
N VAL A 27 25.17 9.60 -4.07
CA VAL A 27 24.95 10.35 -5.33
C VAL A 27 25.89 9.91 -6.45
N ASN A 28 27.12 9.51 -6.11
CA ASN A 28 28.11 9.12 -7.13
C ASN A 28 28.00 7.64 -7.55
N LEU A 29 27.11 6.85 -6.94
CA LEU A 29 26.93 5.45 -7.35
C LEU A 29 26.21 5.39 -8.70
N PRO A 30 26.73 4.62 -9.68
CA PRO A 30 26.09 4.49 -10.98
C PRO A 30 24.71 3.85 -10.86
N ILE A 31 23.76 4.30 -11.68
CA ILE A 31 22.45 3.65 -11.82
C ILE A 31 22.63 2.46 -12.78
N PRO A 32 22.28 1.22 -12.37
CA PRO A 32 22.46 0.05 -13.23
C PRO A 32 21.65 0.18 -14.53
N THR A 33 22.29 -0.06 -15.68
CA THR A 33 21.69 0.14 -17.00
C THR A 33 20.45 -0.73 -17.22
N GLY A 34 20.49 -1.99 -16.78
CA GLY A 34 19.39 -2.96 -16.87
C GLY A 34 18.31 -2.86 -15.78
N LYS A 35 18.38 -1.88 -14.87
CA LYS A 35 17.35 -1.68 -13.84
C LYS A 35 16.04 -1.24 -14.49
N LYS A 36 14.96 -2.01 -14.27
CA LYS A 36 13.64 -1.75 -14.88
C LYS A 36 12.97 -0.48 -14.34
N LEU A 37 12.79 -0.40 -13.03
CA LEU A 37 12.19 0.75 -12.36
C LEU A 37 13.30 1.64 -11.82
N LYS A 38 13.65 2.71 -12.56
CA LYS A 38 14.78 3.57 -12.24
C LYS A 38 14.48 5.06 -12.42
N GLY A 39 15.24 5.89 -11.72
CA GLY A 39 15.36 7.31 -12.05
C GLY A 39 16.24 7.56 -13.27
N ASN A 40 16.09 8.74 -13.87
CA ASN A 40 17.00 9.22 -14.90
C ASN A 40 18.32 9.74 -14.30
N SER A 41 18.30 10.13 -13.02
CA SER A 41 19.49 10.49 -12.24
C SER A 41 19.24 10.25 -10.75
N ARG A 42 20.20 10.67 -9.91
CA ARG A 42 20.06 10.68 -8.44
C ARG A 42 19.26 11.88 -7.90
N VAL A 43 18.78 12.75 -8.79
CA VAL A 43 18.08 13.98 -8.39
C VAL A 43 16.62 13.67 -8.05
N ILE A 44 16.12 14.25 -6.96
CA ILE A 44 14.71 14.18 -6.55
C ILE A 44 13.77 14.52 -7.72
N GLY A 45 12.75 13.69 -7.93
CA GLY A 45 11.74 13.87 -8.98
C GLY A 45 12.22 13.69 -10.42
N ASP A 46 13.47 13.28 -10.65
CA ASP A 46 14.00 12.96 -11.98
C ASP A 46 13.74 11.50 -12.35
N VAL A 47 12.48 11.22 -12.66
CA VAL A 47 11.96 9.89 -12.98
C VAL A 47 11.01 10.00 -14.17
N ASP A 48 10.99 8.98 -15.04
CA ASP A 48 10.03 8.93 -16.14
C ASP A 48 8.60 8.70 -15.63
N GLU A 49 7.62 8.99 -16.50
CA GLU A 49 6.21 8.95 -16.14
C GLU A 49 5.70 7.52 -15.86
N GLU A 50 6.23 6.51 -16.54
CA GLU A 50 5.82 5.12 -16.35
C GLU A 50 6.29 4.60 -14.98
N THR A 51 7.58 4.76 -14.68
CA THR A 51 8.17 4.38 -13.38
C THR A 51 7.47 5.10 -12.23
N PHE A 52 7.21 6.41 -12.36
CA PHE A 52 6.47 7.19 -11.36
C PHE A 52 5.07 6.59 -11.09
N LYS A 53 4.29 6.31 -12.14
CA LYS A 53 2.94 5.74 -12.00
C LYS A 53 2.97 4.38 -11.33
N ILE A 54 3.91 3.51 -11.74
CA ILE A 54 4.09 2.18 -11.13
C ILE A 54 4.39 2.29 -9.64
N ILE A 55 5.23 3.24 -9.22
CA ILE A 55 5.54 3.46 -7.80
C ILE A 55 4.31 3.96 -7.03
N VAL A 56 3.56 4.93 -7.57
CA VAL A 56 2.29 5.40 -6.98
C VAL A 56 1.32 4.24 -6.78
N ASP A 57 1.12 3.43 -7.82
CA ASP A 57 0.19 2.30 -7.81
C ASP A 57 0.63 1.21 -6.82
N THR A 58 1.94 0.97 -6.74
CA THR A 58 2.51 0.02 -5.78
C THR A 58 2.27 0.47 -4.35
N ILE A 59 2.51 1.76 -4.04
CA ILE A 59 2.24 2.32 -2.71
C ILE A 59 0.74 2.24 -2.38
N ILE A 60 -0.15 2.60 -3.32
CA ILE A 60 -1.61 2.47 -3.14
C ILE A 60 -1.99 1.02 -2.84
N SER A 61 -1.45 0.07 -3.60
CA SER A 61 -1.70 -1.37 -3.41
C SER A 61 -1.23 -1.84 -2.03
N LEU A 62 -0.05 -1.39 -1.58
CA LEU A 62 0.45 -1.70 -0.24
C LEU A 62 -0.44 -1.08 0.85
N CYS A 63 -0.75 0.21 0.78
CA CYS A 63 -1.64 0.87 1.76
C CYS A 63 -3.01 0.16 1.85
N SER A 64 -3.57 -0.21 0.69
CA SER A 64 -4.79 -1.00 0.60
C SER A 64 -4.63 -2.36 1.29
N ARG A 65 -3.61 -3.16 0.95
CA ARG A 65 -3.35 -4.48 1.59
C ARG A 65 -3.17 -4.41 3.10
N PHE A 66 -2.58 -3.32 3.61
CA PHE A 66 -2.41 -3.08 5.04
C PHE A 66 -3.60 -2.34 5.68
N ASN A 67 -4.72 -2.22 4.97
CA ASN A 67 -6.01 -1.70 5.44
C ASN A 67 -5.93 -0.26 6.00
N LEU A 68 -5.13 0.58 5.36
CA LEU A 68 -5.03 2.02 5.67
C LEU A 68 -6.26 2.78 5.18
N GLU A 69 -6.61 3.86 5.89
CA GLU A 69 -7.61 4.82 5.42
C GLU A 69 -7.10 5.64 4.22
N TYR A 70 -8.01 6.20 3.42
CA TYR A 70 -7.63 7.02 2.26
C TYR A 70 -6.78 8.23 2.62
N GLN A 71 -7.00 8.83 3.79
CA GLN A 71 -6.18 9.94 4.28
C GLN A 71 -4.75 9.47 4.62
N GLU A 72 -4.61 8.26 5.16
CA GLU A 72 -3.32 7.64 5.48
C GLU A 72 -2.57 7.23 4.21
N MET A 73 -3.29 6.69 3.22
CA MET A 73 -2.76 6.39 1.90
C MET A 73 -2.27 7.67 1.19
N ALA A 74 -3.08 8.74 1.21
CA ALA A 74 -2.68 10.04 0.70
C ALA A 74 -1.42 10.56 1.39
N TYR A 75 -1.36 10.46 2.73
CA TYR A 75 -0.20 10.89 3.49
C TYR A 75 1.06 10.08 3.14
N THR A 76 0.92 8.76 2.98
CA THR A 76 2.03 7.87 2.57
C THR A 76 2.59 8.25 1.20
N LEU A 77 1.72 8.54 0.23
CA LEU A 77 2.12 9.04 -1.09
C LEU A 77 2.83 10.41 -1.00
N LEU A 78 2.37 11.28 -0.12
CA LEU A 78 2.95 12.61 0.07
C LEU A 78 4.33 12.56 0.76
N ILE A 79 4.60 11.56 1.61
CA ILE A 79 5.97 11.28 2.08
C ILE A 79 6.87 10.95 0.89
N CYS A 80 6.49 10.01 0.04
CA CYS A 80 7.30 9.65 -1.13
C CYS A 80 7.53 10.86 -2.08
N LEU A 81 6.50 11.68 -2.28
CA LEU A 81 6.60 12.90 -3.07
C LEU A 81 7.59 13.91 -2.47
N ALA A 82 7.51 14.12 -1.14
CA ALA A 82 8.37 15.07 -0.44
C ALA A 82 9.85 14.66 -0.44
N GLU A 83 10.11 13.37 -0.22
CA GLU A 83 11.46 12.85 -0.01
C GLU A 83 12.20 12.57 -1.32
N SER A 84 11.53 11.93 -2.28
CA SER A 84 12.18 11.44 -3.50
C SER A 84 11.54 11.93 -4.79
N GLY A 85 10.37 12.58 -4.71
CA GLY A 85 9.58 12.88 -5.90
C GLY A 85 9.29 11.61 -6.69
N PHE A 86 9.07 10.49 -5.99
CA PHE A 86 8.91 9.15 -6.59
C PHE A 86 10.10 8.65 -7.42
N ASN A 87 11.28 9.25 -7.31
CA ASN A 87 12.49 8.73 -7.94
C ASN A 87 13.10 7.63 -7.03
N PRO A 88 13.09 6.34 -7.44
CA PRO A 88 13.64 5.26 -6.62
C PRO A 88 15.16 5.32 -6.49
N ASP A 89 15.82 6.09 -7.36
CA ASP A 89 17.26 6.31 -7.35
C ASP A 89 17.67 7.62 -6.67
N ALA A 90 16.74 8.40 -6.12
CA ALA A 90 17.06 9.67 -5.45
C ALA A 90 18.10 9.50 -4.35
N ALA A 91 19.10 10.37 -4.30
CA ALA A 91 20.12 10.37 -3.25
C ALA A 91 20.48 11.81 -2.85
N ALA A 92 20.58 12.06 -1.55
CA ALA A 92 21.03 13.33 -1.02
C ALA A 92 22.56 13.46 -1.10
N GLY A 93 23.07 14.62 -1.49
CA GLY A 93 24.51 14.93 -1.48
C GLY A 93 25.06 15.17 -0.08
N THR A 94 24.27 15.80 0.79
CA THR A 94 24.71 16.25 2.12
C THR A 94 24.59 15.21 3.23
N THR A 95 24.01 14.05 2.92
CA THR A 95 23.83 12.92 3.86
C THR A 95 23.92 11.59 3.11
N SER A 96 23.74 10.46 3.81
CA SER A 96 23.56 9.15 3.17
C SER A 96 22.12 8.84 2.77
N ALA A 97 21.19 9.79 2.94
CA ALA A 97 19.77 9.60 2.63
C ALA A 97 19.57 9.21 1.16
N SER A 98 18.83 8.13 0.91
CA SER A 98 18.66 7.56 -0.43
C SER A 98 17.34 6.80 -0.59
N GLY A 99 16.94 6.58 -1.84
CA GLY A 99 15.75 5.82 -2.20
C GLY A 99 14.45 6.60 -1.98
N LEU A 100 13.32 5.89 -2.13
CA LEU A 100 11.98 6.49 -2.16
C LEU A 100 11.59 7.25 -0.88
N ALA A 101 12.11 6.80 0.27
CA ALA A 101 11.87 7.40 1.57
C ALA A 101 13.09 8.16 2.13
N GLN A 102 14.13 8.38 1.32
CA GLN A 102 15.38 9.07 1.74
C GLN A 102 15.96 8.55 3.07
N TYR A 103 16.08 7.22 3.19
CA TYR A 103 16.65 6.61 4.39
C TYR A 103 18.16 6.82 4.41
N THR A 104 18.69 7.29 5.55
CA THR A 104 20.12 7.25 5.82
C THR A 104 20.60 5.81 5.91
N ARG A 105 21.91 5.57 5.77
CA ARG A 105 22.49 4.22 5.87
C ARG A 105 22.09 3.51 7.17
N SER A 106 22.21 4.19 8.31
CA SER A 106 21.81 3.63 9.61
C SER A 106 20.32 3.29 9.69
N THR A 107 19.46 4.10 9.04
CA THR A 107 18.01 3.85 8.99
C THR A 107 17.69 2.66 8.08
N ALA A 108 18.40 2.53 6.96
CA ALA A 108 18.28 1.39 6.05
C ALA A 108 18.76 0.08 6.70
N ASP A 109 19.86 0.11 7.45
CA ASP A 109 20.37 -1.06 8.18
C ASP A 109 19.38 -1.53 9.27
N ALA A 110 18.74 -0.58 9.97
CA ALA A 110 17.70 -0.88 10.95
C ALA A 110 16.36 -1.34 10.32
N PHE A 111 16.20 -1.20 9.01
CA PHE A 111 14.93 -1.47 8.32
C PHE A 111 14.50 -2.93 8.42
N LYS A 112 15.45 -3.86 8.42
CA LYS A 112 15.16 -5.30 8.49
C LYS A 112 14.39 -5.67 9.76
N ALA A 113 14.81 -5.14 10.91
CA ALA A 113 14.10 -5.36 12.17
C ALA A 113 12.73 -4.65 12.19
N ARG A 114 12.65 -3.43 11.65
CA ARG A 114 11.40 -2.65 11.59
C ARG A 114 10.36 -3.29 10.68
N SER A 115 10.75 -3.74 9.49
CA SER A 115 9.87 -4.44 8.54
C SER A 115 9.31 -5.72 9.16
N LYS A 116 10.13 -6.52 9.85
CA LYS A 116 9.64 -7.69 10.58
C LYS A 116 8.58 -7.31 11.62
N SER A 117 8.85 -6.28 12.43
CA SER A 117 7.93 -5.85 13.50
C SER A 117 6.63 -5.23 12.99
N ILE A 118 6.65 -4.54 11.85
CA ILE A 118 5.51 -3.76 11.35
C ILE A 118 4.74 -4.52 10.28
N LEU A 119 5.45 -5.21 9.38
CA LEU A 119 4.88 -5.91 8.23
C LEU A 119 4.76 -7.43 8.44
N GLY A 120 5.47 -7.99 9.43
CA GLY A 120 5.47 -9.42 9.72
C GLY A 120 6.53 -10.23 8.94
N PHE A 121 7.37 -9.58 8.14
CA PHE A 121 8.44 -10.24 7.37
C PHE A 121 9.65 -9.31 7.20
N GLU A 122 10.83 -9.91 7.03
CA GLU A 122 12.10 -9.19 6.93
C GLU A 122 12.35 -8.71 5.49
N ILE A 123 12.69 -7.44 5.34
CA ILE A 123 13.17 -6.84 4.08
C ILE A 123 14.54 -6.22 4.35
N ASP A 124 15.52 -6.57 3.53
CA ASP A 124 16.87 -5.97 3.60
C ASP A 124 16.97 -4.75 2.67
N MET A 125 17.11 -3.56 3.25
CA MET A 125 17.28 -2.30 2.53
C MET A 125 18.73 -1.80 2.56
N SER A 126 19.65 -2.53 3.18
CA SER A 126 21.05 -2.09 3.34
C SER A 126 21.78 -1.94 2.00
N GLY A 127 22.85 -1.12 2.02
CA GLY A 127 23.68 -0.89 0.84
C GLY A 127 22.90 -0.32 -0.36
N THR A 128 23.02 -0.96 -1.52
CA THR A 128 22.35 -0.52 -2.76
C THR A 128 20.88 -0.95 -2.85
N ASN A 129 20.41 -1.82 -1.94
CA ASN A 129 19.00 -2.26 -1.94
C ASN A 129 18.04 -1.11 -1.62
N VAL A 130 18.53 -0.04 -0.99
CA VAL A 130 17.77 1.21 -0.77
C VAL A 130 17.24 1.82 -2.08
N PHE A 131 17.88 1.53 -3.21
CA PHE A 131 17.45 2.00 -4.53
C PHE A 131 16.46 1.07 -5.22
N ASP A 132 16.19 -0.14 -4.71
CA ASP A 132 15.17 -1.00 -5.29
C ASP A 132 13.78 -0.38 -5.10
N ALA A 133 13.02 -0.22 -6.20
CA ALA A 133 11.75 0.48 -6.17
C ALA A 133 10.71 -0.25 -5.30
N ASN A 134 10.68 -1.59 -5.32
CA ASN A 134 9.72 -2.35 -4.53
C ASN A 134 10.06 -2.27 -3.04
N ILE A 135 11.34 -2.47 -2.69
CA ILE A 135 11.84 -2.28 -1.32
C ILE A 135 11.55 -0.85 -0.84
N GLY A 136 11.79 0.15 -1.69
CA GLY A 136 11.50 1.55 -1.42
C GLY A 136 10.02 1.80 -1.14
N CYS A 137 9.09 1.19 -1.89
CA CYS A 137 7.65 1.30 -1.65
C CYS A 137 7.26 0.76 -0.25
N TYR A 138 7.82 -0.38 0.15
CA TYR A 138 7.67 -0.87 1.53
C TYR A 138 8.33 0.08 2.55
N GLY A 139 9.47 0.68 2.19
CA GLY A 139 10.15 1.70 2.97
C GLY A 139 9.24 2.88 3.32
N VAL A 140 8.57 3.45 2.32
CA VAL A 140 7.62 4.57 2.50
C VAL A 140 6.45 4.16 3.40
N LEU A 141 5.86 2.97 3.17
CA LEU A 141 4.77 2.47 4.02
C LEU A 141 5.21 2.33 5.49
N VAL A 142 6.39 1.73 5.71
CA VAL A 142 6.94 1.55 7.05
C VAL A 142 7.29 2.90 7.68
N ALA A 143 7.81 3.87 6.93
CA ALA A 143 8.06 5.22 7.41
C ALA A 143 6.77 5.83 7.97
N PHE A 144 5.66 5.72 7.23
CA PHE A 144 4.37 6.18 7.69
C PHE A 144 3.90 5.43 8.95
N LEU A 145 3.83 4.10 8.90
CA LEU A 145 3.29 3.27 10.00
C LEU A 145 4.10 3.40 11.29
N PHE A 146 5.43 3.43 11.19
CA PHE A 146 6.32 3.59 12.33
C PHE A 146 6.09 4.94 13.04
N ASN A 147 6.10 6.04 12.28
CA ASN A 147 5.94 7.38 12.84
C ASN A 147 4.50 7.64 13.32
N LYS A 148 3.50 7.09 12.63
CA LYS A 148 2.11 7.04 13.10
C LYS A 148 2.00 6.39 14.48
N ASN A 149 2.60 5.21 14.64
CA ASN A 149 2.55 4.48 15.91
C ASN A 149 3.26 5.22 17.04
N LEU A 150 4.38 5.89 16.76
CA LEU A 150 5.05 6.75 17.73
C LEU A 150 4.18 7.94 18.15
N ALA A 151 3.57 8.64 17.19
CA ALA A 151 2.66 9.76 17.48
C ALA A 151 1.51 9.33 18.42
N LEU A 152 0.87 8.18 18.12
CA LEU A 152 -0.16 7.61 18.98
C LEU A 152 0.37 7.25 20.37
N LYS A 153 1.54 6.59 20.45
CA LYS A 153 2.19 6.22 21.72
C LYS A 153 2.51 7.43 22.59
N TRP A 154 2.78 8.57 21.97
CA TRP A 154 3.07 9.82 22.66
C TRP A 154 1.82 10.68 22.95
N GLY A 155 0.62 10.16 22.68
CA GLY A 155 -0.64 10.78 23.07
C GLY A 155 -1.28 11.71 22.03
N PHE A 156 -0.70 11.84 20.84
CA PHE A 156 -1.28 12.59 19.73
C PHE A 156 -2.41 11.79 19.09
N LYS A 157 -3.47 12.47 18.64
CA LYS A 157 -4.70 11.82 18.17
C LYS A 157 -5.03 12.20 16.71
N PRO A 158 -5.61 11.30 15.91
CA PRO A 158 -5.94 11.56 14.50
C PRO A 158 -6.88 12.75 14.23
N ASN A 159 -7.61 13.21 15.24
CA ASN A 159 -8.49 14.37 15.15
C ASN A 159 -7.79 15.72 15.44
N ASP A 160 -6.48 15.70 15.68
CA ASP A 160 -5.64 16.90 15.89
C ASP A 160 -4.74 17.11 14.66
N ASP A 161 -4.68 18.33 14.12
CA ASP A 161 -3.78 18.67 13.01
C ASP A 161 -2.30 18.45 13.36
N LYS A 162 -1.94 18.62 14.64
CA LYS A 162 -0.58 18.36 15.13
C LYS A 162 -0.18 16.91 14.98
N TYR A 163 -1.12 15.97 15.08
CA TYR A 163 -0.84 14.55 14.87
C TYR A 163 -0.37 14.31 13.43
N TRP A 164 -1.07 14.88 12.46
CA TRP A 164 -0.71 14.71 11.06
C TRP A 164 0.62 15.37 10.75
N GLN A 165 0.85 16.60 11.21
CA GLN A 165 2.15 17.24 11.01
C GLN A 165 3.28 16.46 11.67
N LEU A 166 3.07 15.96 12.89
CA LEU A 166 4.07 15.20 13.65
C LEU A 166 4.59 13.98 12.89
N ILE A 167 3.73 13.24 12.17
CA ILE A 167 4.15 12.03 11.44
C ILE A 167 5.29 12.34 10.46
N TYR A 168 5.15 13.39 9.64
CA TYR A 168 6.21 13.81 8.72
C TYR A 168 7.41 14.42 9.45
N MET A 169 7.18 15.20 10.52
CA MET A 169 8.29 15.74 11.32
C MET A 169 9.17 14.64 11.90
N LEU A 170 8.60 13.53 12.38
CA LEU A 170 9.36 12.40 12.89
C LEU A 170 10.10 11.64 11.79
N HIS A 171 9.54 11.59 10.58
CA HIS A 171 10.24 11.02 9.44
C HIS A 171 11.47 11.86 9.06
N HIS A 172 11.28 13.17 8.93
CA HIS A 172 12.31 14.09 8.44
C HIS A 172 13.39 14.41 9.49
N ASP A 173 12.99 14.75 10.72
CA ASP A 173 13.90 15.16 11.80
C ASP A 173 14.32 13.99 12.71
N GLY A 174 13.68 12.83 12.54
CA GLY A 174 13.91 11.65 13.36
C GLY A 174 13.26 11.74 14.75
N PRO A 175 12.85 10.60 15.33
CA PRO A 175 12.25 10.54 16.67
C PRO A 175 13.27 10.61 17.83
N GLY A 176 14.57 10.72 17.56
CA GLY A 176 15.63 10.48 18.56
C GLY A 176 16.11 9.03 18.55
N TYR A 177 17.30 8.76 19.10
CA TYR A 177 17.78 7.38 19.25
C TYR A 177 17.07 6.71 20.43
N TYR A 178 17.11 5.37 20.54
CA TYR A 178 16.45 4.61 21.62
C TYR A 178 16.85 5.05 23.04
N GLU A 179 17.93 5.80 23.18
CA GLU A 179 18.48 6.30 24.45
C GLU A 179 18.34 7.83 24.64
N ASP A 180 17.74 8.57 23.69
CA ASP A 180 17.45 9.99 23.85
C ASP A 180 15.99 10.37 23.55
N ASP A 181 15.38 11.16 24.43
CA ASP A 181 14.00 11.62 24.30
C ASP A 181 13.88 12.90 23.44
N ARG A 182 14.92 13.29 22.69
CA ARG A 182 14.96 14.60 22.01
C ARG A 182 13.85 14.75 20.98
N GLY A 183 13.50 13.69 20.25
CA GLY A 183 12.39 13.76 19.29
C GLY A 183 11.02 13.80 19.95
N LYS A 184 10.84 13.12 21.09
CA LYS A 184 9.64 13.23 21.91
C LYS A 184 9.49 14.62 22.53
N GLU A 185 10.58 15.19 23.04
CA GLU A 185 10.60 16.56 23.56
C GLU A 185 10.28 17.59 22.47
N ARG A 186 10.88 17.45 21.27
CA ARG A 186 10.54 18.26 20.09
C ARG A 186 9.07 18.14 19.73
N ALA A 187 8.49 16.94 19.79
CA ALA A 187 7.06 16.72 19.53
C ALA A 187 6.18 17.42 20.56
N LEU A 188 6.47 17.28 21.85
CA LEU A 188 5.69 17.91 22.93
C LEU A 188 5.79 19.44 22.90
N ARG A 189 6.97 19.98 22.58
CA ARG A 189 7.18 21.44 22.39
C ARG A 189 6.74 21.94 21.02
N PHE A 190 6.48 21.03 20.09
CA PHE A 190 6.16 21.28 18.69
C PHE A 190 7.16 22.21 17.98
N LYS A 191 8.46 21.97 18.22
CA LYS A 191 9.58 22.75 17.62
C LYS A 191 10.37 21.86 16.68
N TRP A 192 10.33 22.19 15.39
CA TRP A 192 10.91 21.42 14.29
C TRP A 192 11.81 22.27 13.40
N ARG A 193 12.65 21.63 12.60
CA ARG A 193 13.48 22.37 11.64
C ARG A 193 12.62 23.09 10.61
N LYS A 194 13.09 24.26 10.16
CA LYS A 194 12.34 25.14 9.26
C LYS A 194 12.07 24.48 7.91
N ASP A 195 13.05 23.79 7.35
CA ASP A 195 12.96 23.05 6.09
C ASP A 195 11.91 21.92 6.14
N ALA A 196 11.78 21.23 7.28
CA ALA A 196 10.73 20.25 7.53
C ALA A 196 9.35 20.90 7.45
N ILE A 197 9.15 22.02 8.17
CA ILE A 197 7.88 22.76 8.22
C ILE A 197 7.53 23.31 6.83
N ASP A 198 8.48 23.94 6.15
CA ASP A 198 8.28 24.50 4.81
C ASP A 198 7.87 23.41 3.81
N THR A 199 8.45 22.22 3.93
CA THR A 199 8.06 21.06 3.10
C THR A 199 6.68 20.53 3.46
N TYR A 200 6.34 20.45 4.75
CA TYR A 200 5.00 20.04 5.20
C TYR A 200 3.90 20.97 4.64
N GLU A 201 4.07 22.28 4.78
CA GLU A 201 3.11 23.27 4.29
C GLU A 201 2.96 23.19 2.76
N ARG A 202 4.08 23.07 2.04
CA ARG A 202 4.10 23.03 0.57
C ARG A 202 3.54 21.74 -0.03
N VAL A 203 3.86 20.58 0.57
CA VAL A 203 3.53 19.26 0.02
C VAL A 203 2.30 18.66 0.67
N PHE A 204 2.19 18.70 1.99
CA PHE A 204 1.13 18.00 2.71
C PHE A 204 -0.13 18.84 2.84
N LYS A 205 -0.03 20.00 3.49
CA LYS A 205 -1.21 20.83 3.80
C LYS A 205 -1.98 21.25 2.55
N LYS A 206 -1.26 21.52 1.46
CA LYS A 206 -1.85 21.88 0.16
C LYS A 206 -2.59 20.73 -0.52
N ASN A 207 -2.09 19.50 -0.41
CA ASN A 207 -2.53 18.40 -1.27
C ASN A 207 -3.34 17.33 -0.54
N LEU A 208 -3.23 17.20 0.79
CA LEU A 208 -3.79 16.08 1.55
C LEU A 208 -5.31 15.94 1.37
N LEU A 209 -6.06 17.04 1.50
CA LEU A 209 -7.51 17.03 1.35
C LEU A 209 -7.94 16.61 -0.07
N LEU A 210 -7.32 17.23 -1.08
CA LEU A 210 -7.64 16.97 -2.48
C LEU A 210 -7.26 15.55 -2.89
N LEU A 211 -6.06 15.09 -2.54
CA LEU A 211 -5.60 13.72 -2.83
C LEU A 211 -6.49 12.68 -2.15
N THR A 212 -6.86 12.91 -0.88
CA THR A 212 -7.80 12.04 -0.17
C THR A 212 -9.16 11.97 -0.88
N ALA A 213 -9.66 13.10 -1.40
CA ALA A 213 -10.91 13.13 -2.14
C ALA A 213 -10.81 12.40 -3.49
N LEU A 214 -9.70 12.57 -4.23
CA LEU A 214 -9.44 11.87 -5.48
C LEU A 214 -9.36 10.35 -5.29
N LEU A 215 -8.65 9.87 -4.27
CA LEU A 215 -8.56 8.44 -3.95
C LEU A 215 -9.92 7.80 -3.61
N LYS A 216 -10.86 8.59 -3.06
CA LYS A 216 -12.22 8.14 -2.73
C LYS A 216 -13.17 8.07 -3.93
N GLN A 217 -12.77 8.59 -5.09
CA GLN A 217 -13.63 8.60 -6.26
C GLN A 217 -13.92 7.18 -6.73
N LYS A 218 -15.18 6.95 -7.14
CA LYS A 218 -15.52 5.73 -7.86
C LYS A 218 -15.08 5.90 -9.30
N VAL A 219 -14.36 4.90 -9.79
CA VAL A 219 -13.93 4.77 -11.17
C VAL A 219 -14.63 3.56 -11.80
N GLU A 220 -14.92 3.67 -13.08
CA GLU A 220 -15.27 2.51 -13.88
C GLU A 220 -13.99 1.74 -14.20
N THR A 221 -13.96 0.44 -13.90
CA THR A 221 -12.85 -0.44 -14.24
C THR A 221 -13.32 -1.67 -14.99
N LYS A 222 -12.46 -2.17 -15.88
CA LYS A 222 -12.68 -3.37 -16.70
C LYS A 222 -11.45 -4.25 -16.59
N LEU A 223 -11.66 -5.54 -16.70
CA LEU A 223 -10.58 -6.52 -16.75
C LEU A 223 -10.36 -6.92 -18.19
N LYS A 224 -9.10 -6.92 -18.64
CA LYS A 224 -8.72 -7.37 -19.98
C LYS A 224 -7.97 -8.68 -19.88
N LEU A 225 -8.52 -9.73 -20.48
CA LEU A 225 -7.90 -11.04 -20.56
C LEU A 225 -7.20 -11.21 -21.91
N THR A 226 -5.91 -11.54 -21.85
CA THR A 226 -5.08 -11.82 -23.01
C THR A 226 -4.34 -13.15 -22.82
N ASP A 227 -3.97 -13.78 -23.94
CA ASP A 227 -3.06 -14.93 -23.91
C ASP A 227 -1.60 -14.49 -23.77
N HIS A 228 -0.68 -15.46 -23.82
CA HIS A 228 0.76 -15.22 -23.71
C HIS A 228 1.36 -14.33 -24.82
N GLU A 229 0.66 -14.16 -25.95
CA GLU A 229 1.07 -13.29 -27.06
C GLU A 229 0.39 -11.92 -26.98
N GLY A 230 -0.45 -11.68 -25.96
CA GLY A 230 -1.21 -10.45 -25.80
C GLY A 230 -2.50 -10.40 -26.61
N LYS A 231 -2.92 -11.49 -27.26
CA LYS A 231 -4.16 -11.55 -28.02
C LYS A 231 -5.36 -11.67 -27.09
N ALA A 232 -6.41 -10.91 -27.39
CA ALA A 232 -7.65 -10.89 -26.62
C ALA A 232 -8.31 -12.28 -26.57
N ILE A 233 -8.74 -12.70 -25.38
CA ILE A 233 -9.50 -13.95 -25.19
C ILE A 233 -11.00 -13.62 -25.13
N GLU A 234 -11.72 -13.87 -26.22
CA GLU A 234 -13.17 -13.66 -26.32
C GLU A 234 -13.99 -14.80 -25.68
N ASN A 235 -15.22 -14.51 -25.27
CA ASN A 235 -16.23 -15.48 -24.80
C ASN A 235 -15.83 -16.28 -23.55
N LYS A 236 -14.81 -15.83 -22.82
CA LYS A 236 -14.38 -16.49 -21.58
C LYS A 236 -15.33 -16.14 -20.44
N ASN A 237 -15.94 -17.15 -19.86
CA ASN A 237 -16.81 -16.99 -18.70
C ASN A 237 -16.01 -16.48 -17.49
N TYR A 238 -16.55 -15.49 -16.79
CA TYR A 238 -15.95 -14.96 -15.59
C TYR A 238 -16.99 -14.65 -14.51
N ILE A 239 -16.49 -14.53 -13.28
CA ILE A 239 -17.18 -13.89 -12.15
C ILE A 239 -16.31 -12.72 -11.71
N ILE A 240 -16.92 -11.55 -11.55
CA ILE A 240 -16.32 -10.42 -10.85
C ILE A 240 -17.13 -10.18 -9.59
N ALA A 241 -16.45 -10.14 -8.45
CA ALA A 241 -17.07 -9.80 -7.18
C ALA A 241 -16.43 -8.54 -6.58
N THR A 242 -17.27 -7.58 -6.18
CA THR A 242 -16.85 -6.38 -5.44
C THR A 242 -17.56 -6.30 -4.10
N VAL A 243 -16.90 -5.72 -3.11
CA VAL A 243 -17.46 -5.60 -1.76
C VAL A 243 -18.39 -4.39 -1.70
N LYS A 244 -19.61 -4.59 -1.23
CA LYS A 244 -20.48 -3.48 -0.84
C LYS A 244 -20.05 -3.02 0.55
N SER A 245 -19.55 -1.78 0.65
CA SER A 245 -19.31 -1.15 1.94
C SER A 245 -19.94 0.24 2.01
N PRO A 246 -20.72 0.53 3.06
CA PRO A 246 -21.15 1.88 3.35
C PRO A 246 -19.98 2.75 3.82
N ASP A 247 -18.91 2.15 4.38
CA ASP A 247 -17.72 2.87 4.81
C ASP A 247 -16.98 3.46 3.61
N ARG A 248 -16.65 4.75 3.72
CA ARG A 248 -15.93 5.54 2.72
C ARG A 248 -14.59 6.06 3.23
N LYS A 249 -14.18 5.67 4.44
CA LYS A 249 -12.91 6.08 5.04
C LYS A 249 -11.72 5.31 4.48
N LYS A 250 -11.92 4.05 4.10
CA LYS A 250 -10.87 3.17 3.58
C LYS A 250 -11.32 2.35 2.37
N PRO A 251 -10.37 1.77 1.61
CA PRO A 251 -10.69 0.79 0.60
C PRO A 251 -11.42 -0.43 1.17
N THR A 252 -12.24 -1.05 0.34
CA THR A 252 -13.01 -2.23 0.69
C THR A 252 -12.20 -3.48 0.44
N HIS A 253 -12.27 -4.40 1.39
CA HIS A 253 -11.62 -5.70 1.33
C HIS A 253 -12.63 -6.78 1.67
N LEU A 254 -12.48 -7.95 1.08
CA LEU A 254 -13.14 -9.14 1.60
C LEU A 254 -12.55 -9.41 2.99
N SER A 255 -13.44 -9.54 3.97
CA SER A 255 -12.98 -9.79 5.33
C SER A 255 -12.35 -11.17 5.38
N MET A 256 -11.13 -11.26 5.89
CA MET A 256 -10.61 -12.54 6.36
C MET A 256 -11.28 -12.96 7.68
N ASN A 257 -12.01 -12.05 8.34
CA ASN A 257 -12.78 -12.37 9.52
C ASN A 257 -14.07 -13.09 9.10
N ARG A 258 -14.09 -14.41 9.26
CA ARG A 258 -15.24 -15.27 8.96
C ARG A 258 -16.50 -14.92 9.77
N ASN A 259 -16.38 -14.14 10.86
CA ASN A 259 -17.52 -13.69 11.66
C ASN A 259 -18.17 -12.41 11.13
N GLU A 260 -17.55 -11.71 10.18
CA GLU A 260 -18.08 -10.49 9.59
C GLU A 260 -18.75 -10.80 8.25
N LYS A 261 -20.09 -10.77 8.22
CA LYS A 261 -20.83 -10.88 6.96
C LYS A 261 -20.63 -9.60 6.15
N LYS A 262 -20.01 -9.71 4.97
CA LYS A 262 -19.95 -8.63 3.99
C LYS A 262 -20.88 -8.91 2.83
N GLU A 263 -21.63 -7.88 2.44
CA GLU A 263 -22.40 -7.95 1.21
C GLU A 263 -21.47 -7.80 0.00
N ILE A 264 -21.73 -8.58 -1.04
CA ILE A 264 -20.96 -8.57 -2.28
C ILE A 264 -21.88 -8.26 -3.45
N ASN A 265 -21.39 -7.49 -4.41
CA ASN A 265 -21.94 -7.46 -5.77
C ASN A 265 -21.24 -8.55 -6.56
N VAL A 266 -22.00 -9.39 -7.26
CA VAL A 266 -21.45 -10.42 -8.13
C VAL A 266 -21.95 -10.21 -9.54
N VAL A 267 -21.02 -10.08 -10.48
CA VAL A 267 -21.28 -9.94 -11.91
C VAL A 267 -20.80 -11.21 -12.60
N PHE A 268 -21.71 -11.91 -13.24
CA PHE A 268 -21.41 -13.02 -14.13
C PHE A 268 -21.40 -12.51 -15.56
N GLY A 269 -20.39 -12.87 -16.34
CA GLY A 269 -20.30 -12.42 -17.73
C GLY A 269 -19.37 -13.26 -18.57
N LYS A 270 -19.24 -12.82 -19.83
CA LYS A 270 -18.26 -13.32 -20.78
C LYS A 270 -17.44 -12.16 -21.30
N THR A 271 -16.16 -12.39 -21.54
CA THR A 271 -15.33 -11.38 -22.20
C THR A 271 -15.85 -11.07 -23.59
N ASN A 272 -15.79 -9.79 -23.98
CA ASN A 272 -16.14 -9.36 -25.35
C ASN A 272 -15.01 -9.72 -26.34
N SER A 273 -15.16 -9.31 -27.61
CA SER A 273 -14.16 -9.52 -28.66
C SER A 273 -12.79 -8.87 -28.39
N ASN A 274 -12.74 -7.87 -27.50
CA ASN A 274 -11.50 -7.25 -27.04
C ASN A 274 -10.90 -7.93 -25.79
N GLY A 275 -11.51 -9.04 -25.33
CA GLY A 275 -11.11 -9.74 -24.12
C GLY A 275 -11.51 -9.04 -22.83
N GLU A 276 -12.40 -8.04 -22.91
CA GLU A 276 -12.76 -7.19 -21.78
C GLU A 276 -13.99 -7.71 -21.05
N SER A 277 -14.00 -7.57 -19.73
CA SER A 277 -15.20 -7.74 -18.92
C SER A 277 -16.18 -6.58 -19.10
N SER A 278 -17.44 -6.80 -18.71
CA SER A 278 -18.35 -5.72 -18.37
C SER A 278 -17.71 -4.80 -17.31
N PRO A 279 -17.98 -3.49 -17.39
CA PRO A 279 -17.45 -2.55 -16.42
C PRO A 279 -18.00 -2.81 -15.02
N VAL A 280 -17.14 -2.64 -14.02
CA VAL A 280 -17.51 -2.61 -12.60
C VAL A 280 -17.07 -1.28 -11.99
N HIS A 281 -17.86 -0.78 -11.06
CA HIS A 281 -17.55 0.46 -10.35
C HIS A 281 -16.87 0.14 -9.03
N SER A 282 -15.66 0.66 -8.83
CA SER A 282 -14.90 0.51 -7.59
C SER A 282 -14.18 1.83 -7.27
N ARG A 283 -13.70 1.98 -6.03
CA ARG A 283 -12.79 3.07 -5.68
C ARG A 283 -11.35 2.60 -5.83
N ILE A 284 -10.41 3.54 -5.78
CA ILE A 284 -8.99 3.22 -5.83
C ILE A 284 -8.61 2.37 -4.63
N GLY A 285 -7.91 1.25 -4.86
CA GLY A 285 -7.49 0.32 -3.83
C GLY A 285 -8.58 -0.62 -3.31
N ASP A 286 -9.84 -0.53 -3.76
CA ASP A 286 -10.86 -1.54 -3.46
C ASP A 286 -10.42 -2.91 -4.00
N GLU A 287 -10.67 -3.96 -3.23
CA GLU A 287 -10.45 -5.33 -3.66
C GLU A 287 -11.54 -5.78 -4.64
N ILE A 288 -11.10 -6.33 -5.77
CA ILE A 288 -11.95 -6.94 -6.78
C ILE A 288 -11.50 -8.39 -6.95
N ILE A 289 -12.39 -9.33 -6.67
CA ILE A 289 -12.14 -10.74 -6.99
C ILE A 289 -12.58 -11.01 -8.41
N THR A 290 -11.70 -11.66 -9.16
CA THR A 290 -12.00 -12.17 -10.50
C THR A 290 -11.76 -13.66 -10.53
N LEU A 291 -12.75 -14.42 -10.96
CA LEU A 291 -12.63 -15.85 -11.21
C LEU A 291 -12.87 -16.11 -12.69
N LEU A 292 -11.90 -16.72 -13.36
CA LEU A 292 -12.10 -17.26 -14.70
C LEU A 292 -12.73 -18.64 -14.59
N LEU A 293 -13.87 -18.83 -15.24
CA LEU A 293 -14.60 -20.09 -15.17
C LEU A 293 -14.22 -21.00 -16.34
N PRO A 294 -14.05 -22.31 -16.11
CA PRO A 294 -13.90 -23.27 -17.20
C PRO A 294 -15.20 -23.34 -18.01
N ASP A 295 -15.13 -23.70 -19.29
CA ASP A 295 -16.28 -23.57 -20.18
C ASP A 295 -17.40 -24.58 -19.84
N ASN A 296 -17.04 -25.67 -19.18
CA ASN A 296 -17.95 -26.66 -18.61
C ASN A 296 -18.39 -26.33 -17.17
N PHE A 297 -18.18 -25.12 -16.64
CA PHE A 297 -18.49 -24.81 -15.24
C PHE A 297 -19.92 -25.18 -14.84
N LYS A 298 -20.91 -24.99 -15.74
CA LYS A 298 -22.31 -25.41 -15.49
C LYS A 298 -22.46 -26.92 -15.26
N LYS A 299 -21.61 -27.74 -15.89
CA LYS A 299 -21.56 -29.20 -15.67
C LYS A 299 -20.77 -29.56 -14.41
N LEU A 300 -19.81 -28.73 -14.01
CA LEU A 300 -18.99 -28.92 -12.80
C LEU A 300 -19.70 -28.47 -11.51
N ILE A 301 -20.64 -27.54 -11.61
CA ILE A 301 -21.55 -27.18 -10.52
C ILE A 301 -22.51 -28.35 -10.33
N ASN A 302 -22.05 -29.37 -9.63
CA ASN A 302 -22.90 -30.43 -9.12
C ASN A 302 -23.58 -29.86 -7.87
N THR A 303 -24.71 -29.17 -8.05
CA THR A 303 -25.63 -28.80 -6.99
C THR A 303 -26.35 -30.04 -6.47
N LYS A 304 -25.61 -31.08 -6.04
CA LYS A 304 -26.06 -31.76 -4.83
C LYS A 304 -25.99 -30.68 -3.77
N SER A 305 -27.15 -30.15 -3.41
CA SER A 305 -27.30 -29.32 -2.23
C SER A 305 -26.41 -29.90 -1.14
N ALA A 306 -25.74 -29.07 -0.37
CA ALA A 306 -25.13 -29.51 0.87
C ALA A 306 -26.22 -30.28 1.63
N GLY A 307 -26.18 -31.61 1.54
CA GLY A 307 -27.23 -32.44 2.07
C GLY A 307 -27.16 -32.28 3.57
N ASN A 308 -28.31 -32.10 4.22
CA ASN A 308 -28.36 -32.16 5.67
C ASN A 308 -27.70 -33.47 6.11
N TYR A 309 -26.59 -33.36 6.85
CA TYR A 309 -25.91 -34.53 7.39
C TYR A 309 -26.66 -34.99 8.64
N VAL A 310 -27.36 -36.11 8.53
CA VAL A 310 -27.96 -36.75 9.70
C VAL A 310 -26.85 -37.50 10.45
N VAL A 311 -26.60 -37.07 11.69
CA VAL A 311 -25.58 -37.67 12.57
C VAL A 311 -25.85 -39.15 12.76
N LYS A 312 -24.81 -39.98 12.62
CA LYS A 312 -24.90 -41.43 12.75
C LYS A 312 -24.27 -41.89 14.07
N LYS A 313 -24.68 -43.06 14.55
CA LYS A 313 -24.08 -43.69 15.74
C LYS A 313 -22.56 -43.81 15.56
N GLY A 314 -21.79 -43.22 16.48
CA GLY A 314 -20.32 -43.22 16.46
C GLY A 314 -19.66 -41.97 15.86
N ASP A 315 -20.45 -41.05 15.30
CA ASP A 315 -19.97 -39.70 15.00
C ASP A 315 -19.73 -38.91 16.29
N THR A 316 -18.76 -38.00 16.23
CA THR A 316 -18.55 -36.96 17.24
C THR A 316 -18.47 -35.61 16.52
N LEU A 317 -18.78 -34.52 17.24
CA LEU A 317 -18.64 -33.17 16.67
C LEU A 317 -17.23 -32.92 16.16
N GLU A 318 -16.20 -33.39 16.86
CA GLU A 318 -14.79 -33.35 16.41
C GLU A 318 -14.58 -34.04 15.06
N LYS A 319 -15.08 -35.27 14.89
CA LYS A 319 -14.91 -36.03 13.65
C LYS A 319 -15.65 -35.35 12.49
N ILE A 320 -16.84 -34.82 12.75
CA ILE A 320 -17.64 -34.10 11.75
C ILE A 320 -16.95 -32.78 11.39
N ALA A 321 -16.51 -31.99 12.37
CA ALA A 321 -15.83 -30.72 12.17
C ALA A 321 -14.54 -30.90 11.36
N LYS A 322 -13.72 -31.88 11.73
CA LYS A 322 -12.48 -32.23 11.01
C LYS A 322 -12.74 -32.64 9.57
N ARG A 323 -13.74 -33.48 9.31
CA ARG A 323 -14.12 -33.92 7.94
C ARG A 323 -14.58 -32.76 7.05
N ASN A 324 -15.14 -31.71 7.65
CA ASN A 324 -15.70 -30.56 6.93
C ASN A 324 -14.81 -29.30 6.99
N GLY A 325 -13.58 -29.41 7.53
CA GLY A 325 -12.65 -28.28 7.59
C GLY A 325 -13.13 -27.11 8.45
N THR A 326 -13.89 -27.39 9.52
CA THR A 326 -14.39 -26.40 10.50
C THR A 326 -13.96 -26.76 11.93
N SER A 327 -14.28 -25.94 12.93
CA SER A 327 -14.06 -26.26 14.36
C SER A 327 -15.33 -26.77 15.03
N VAL A 328 -15.19 -27.42 16.19
CA VAL A 328 -16.33 -27.86 17.00
C VAL A 328 -17.17 -26.66 17.43
N GLU A 329 -16.54 -25.57 17.87
CA GLU A 329 -17.27 -24.38 18.31
C GLU A 329 -18.08 -23.78 17.15
N GLN A 330 -17.48 -23.69 15.95
CA GLN A 330 -18.16 -23.16 14.78
C GLN A 330 -19.30 -24.07 14.33
N LEU A 331 -19.08 -25.40 14.30
CA LEU A 331 -20.12 -26.37 13.95
C LEU A 331 -21.30 -26.34 14.94
N ALA A 332 -21.02 -26.22 16.24
CA ALA A 332 -22.04 -26.09 17.27
C ALA A 332 -22.84 -24.79 17.10
N LYS A 333 -22.15 -23.67 16.89
CA LYS A 333 -22.77 -22.35 16.67
C LYS A 333 -23.65 -22.33 15.42
N ASP A 334 -23.18 -22.87 14.30
CA ASP A 334 -23.91 -22.91 13.03
C ASP A 334 -25.20 -23.74 13.13
N ASN A 335 -25.23 -24.71 14.04
CA ASN A 335 -26.36 -25.63 14.24
C ASN A 335 -27.12 -25.40 15.56
N ASN A 336 -26.87 -24.30 16.26
CA ASN A 336 -27.49 -23.95 17.55
C ASN A 336 -27.39 -25.05 18.62
N LEU A 337 -26.27 -25.75 18.69
CA LEU A 337 -25.97 -26.74 19.73
C LEU A 337 -25.44 -26.00 20.97
N LYS A 338 -25.91 -26.40 22.16
CA LYS A 338 -25.56 -25.80 23.45
C LYS A 338 -24.37 -26.46 24.11
#